data_AF-A0A7D9IYU9-F1
#
_entry.id   AF-A0A7D9IYU9-F1
#
_cell.length_a   1.000
_cell.length_b   1.000
_cell.length_c   1.000
_cell.angle_alpha   90.00
_cell.angle_beta   90.00
_cell.angle_gamma   90.00
#
_symmetry.space_group_name_H-M   'P 1'
#
loop_
_entity.id
_entity.type
_entity.pdbx_description
1 polymer ?
#
loop_
_entity_poly.entity_id
_entity_poly.type
_entity_poly.pdbx_seq_one_letter_code
_entity_poly.pdbx_strand_id
1 'polypeptide(L)'
;MSDLLEDYRKRKLDWKLKLVTESPLSYVRRQADLVNEILFCVEIPWGLLNLWKTILEHTSCENANIYNYVDLVNATVVDQWCKIKRDNQRINELLCKQCSYVSSVHKKAKGRKKNNLLNDNVYKLSVKRGEVVEVKSNQELDSKLQFVNEEFENFKRNYNDLDKAKTKLYEEMSSEIIKLKEVQELTEVNKNLIDYIDTLEKNNSMKCQGKKFHE
;
A
#
# COMPACT_ATOMS: atom_id res chain seq x y z
N MET A 1 -16.50 -15.64 11.89
CA MET A 1 -16.57 -15.15 10.49
C MET A 1 -15.21 -15.26 9.77
N SER A 2 -14.17 -15.80 10.42
CA SER A 2 -12.77 -15.68 9.98
C SER A 2 -12.27 -16.88 9.21
N ASP A 3 -12.21 -18.06 9.82
CA ASP A 3 -11.17 -19.02 9.46
C ASP A 3 -11.19 -19.47 8.00
N LEU A 4 -12.35 -19.77 7.42
CA LEU A 4 -12.41 -20.20 6.03
C LEU A 4 -12.19 -19.07 5.01
N LEU A 5 -12.75 -17.89 5.25
CA LEU A 5 -12.53 -16.74 4.36
C LEU A 5 -11.13 -16.14 4.55
N GLU A 6 -10.58 -16.24 5.76
CA GLU A 6 -9.19 -15.93 6.05
C GLU A 6 -8.25 -16.94 5.39
N ASP A 7 -8.52 -18.23 5.48
CA ASP A 7 -7.74 -19.27 4.79
C ASP A 7 -7.82 -19.11 3.29
N TYR A 8 -9.00 -18.76 2.79
CA TYR A 8 -9.21 -18.41 1.39
C TYR A 8 -8.40 -17.18 0.96
N ARG A 9 -8.35 -16.12 1.79
CA ARG A 9 -7.53 -14.92 1.55
C ARG A 9 -6.03 -15.20 1.72
N LYS A 10 -5.64 -16.05 2.68
CA LYS A 10 -4.26 -16.48 2.97
C LYS A 10 -3.68 -17.34 1.87
N ARG A 11 -4.51 -18.06 1.10
CA ARG A 11 -4.11 -18.84 -0.08
C ARG A 11 -3.52 -17.99 -1.23
N LYS A 12 -3.36 -16.66 -1.07
CA LYS A 12 -2.71 -15.73 -2.02
C LYS A 12 -3.04 -16.10 -3.46
N LEU A 13 -4.33 -16.19 -3.75
CA LEU A 13 -4.78 -16.47 -5.10
C LEU A 13 -4.50 -15.20 -5.93
N ASP A 14 -3.62 -15.30 -6.94
CA ASP A 14 -3.34 -14.23 -7.90
C ASP A 14 -4.55 -13.89 -8.80
N TRP A 15 -5.70 -14.51 -8.55
CA TRP A 15 -6.93 -14.29 -9.29
C TRP A 15 -7.69 -13.09 -8.74
N LYS A 16 -7.38 -11.92 -9.31
CA LYS A 16 -8.21 -10.73 -9.20
C LYS A 16 -9.37 -10.81 -10.21
N LEU A 17 -10.60 -10.74 -9.71
CA LEU A 17 -11.77 -10.65 -10.58
C LEU A 17 -11.73 -9.34 -11.37
N LYS A 18 -12.02 -9.41 -12.67
CA LYS A 18 -12.12 -8.23 -13.53
C LYS A 18 -13.58 -7.76 -13.58
N LEU A 19 -13.78 -6.47 -13.35
CA LEU A 19 -15.06 -5.82 -13.57
C LEU A 19 -15.09 -5.27 -14.99
N VAL A 20 -16.12 -5.66 -15.74
CA VAL A 20 -16.30 -5.27 -17.14
C VAL A 20 -17.64 -4.59 -17.28
N THR A 21 -17.67 -3.42 -17.92
CA THR A 21 -18.89 -2.65 -18.16
C THR A 21 -19.68 -3.16 -19.37
N GLU A 22 -19.07 -4.01 -20.20
CA GLU A 22 -19.70 -4.61 -21.37
C GLU A 22 -20.39 -5.94 -21.04
N SER A 23 -21.66 -6.04 -21.41
CA SER A 23 -22.45 -7.27 -21.28
C SER A 23 -21.98 -8.34 -22.27
N PRO A 24 -21.87 -9.62 -21.85
CA PRO A 24 -21.43 -10.71 -22.73
C PRO A 24 -22.37 -11.00 -23.90
N LEU A 25 -23.62 -10.54 -23.87
CA LEU A 25 -24.65 -10.87 -24.86
C LEU A 25 -25.29 -9.59 -25.42
N SER A 26 -25.12 -9.37 -26.72
CA SER A 26 -25.57 -8.15 -27.42
C SER A 26 -27.09 -7.97 -27.40
N TYR A 27 -27.87 -9.06 -27.37
CA TYR A 27 -29.33 -9.00 -27.28
C TYR A 27 -29.83 -8.65 -25.87
N VAL A 28 -29.08 -9.04 -24.84
CA VAL A 28 -29.38 -8.65 -23.44
C VAL A 28 -29.14 -7.15 -23.27
N ARG A 29 -28.16 -6.57 -23.97
CA ARG A 29 -27.96 -5.12 -24.00
C ARG A 29 -29.22 -4.39 -24.47
N ARG A 30 -29.83 -4.83 -25.59
CA ARG A 30 -31.06 -4.21 -26.12
C ARG A 30 -32.26 -4.27 -25.18
N GLN A 31 -32.42 -5.34 -24.40
CA GLN A 31 -33.49 -5.47 -23.41
C GLN A 31 -33.16 -4.74 -22.09
N ALA A 32 -31.89 -4.74 -21.67
CA ALA A 32 -31.44 -4.09 -20.45
C ALA A 32 -31.31 -2.57 -20.60
N ASP A 33 -30.98 -2.06 -21.79
CA ASP A 33 -30.93 -0.62 -22.11
C ASP A 33 -32.33 0.03 -22.01
N LEU A 34 -33.40 -0.75 -22.15
CA LEU A 34 -34.78 -0.30 -21.93
C LEU A 34 -35.15 -0.19 -20.43
N VAL A 35 -34.39 -0.82 -19.51
CA VAL A 35 -34.75 -0.94 -18.07
C VAL A 35 -33.61 -0.52 -17.12
N ASN A 36 -32.42 -0.14 -17.62
CA ASN A 36 -31.23 0.19 -16.81
C ASN A 36 -30.91 -0.87 -15.73
N GLU A 37 -31.16 -2.14 -16.03
CA GLU A 37 -31.18 -3.19 -15.01
C GLU A 37 -29.77 -3.72 -14.68
N ILE A 38 -28.86 -3.79 -15.66
CA ILE A 38 -27.51 -4.34 -15.50
C ILE A 38 -26.53 -3.23 -15.11
N LEU A 39 -25.77 -3.44 -14.03
CA LEU A 39 -24.80 -2.47 -13.51
C LEU A 39 -23.37 -2.76 -14.02
N PHE A 40 -22.91 -4.00 -13.91
CA PHE A 40 -21.60 -4.44 -14.40
C PHE A 40 -21.55 -5.97 -14.60
N CYS A 41 -20.50 -6.46 -15.23
CA CYS A 41 -20.19 -7.88 -15.34
C CYS A 41 -18.91 -8.22 -14.58
N VAL A 42 -18.90 -9.38 -13.93
CA VAL A 42 -17.74 -9.95 -13.23
C VAL A 42 -17.18 -11.08 -14.06
N GLU A 43 -15.92 -10.97 -14.45
CA GLU A 43 -15.16 -12.02 -15.12
C GLU A 43 -14.50 -12.94 -14.08
N ILE A 44 -14.96 -14.19 -14.03
CA ILE A 44 -14.55 -15.21 -13.07
C ILE A 44 -13.81 -16.33 -13.81
N PRO A 45 -12.50 -16.53 -13.57
CA PRO A 45 -11.76 -17.64 -14.16
C PRO A 45 -12.35 -19.00 -13.80
N TRP A 46 -12.32 -19.96 -14.73
CA TRP A 46 -12.85 -21.31 -14.49
C TRP A 46 -12.09 -22.05 -13.39
N GLY A 47 -10.77 -21.83 -13.28
CA GLY A 47 -9.97 -22.32 -12.14
C GLY A 47 -10.57 -21.92 -10.79
N LEU A 48 -11.06 -20.68 -10.68
CA LEU A 48 -11.66 -20.14 -9.47
C LEU A 48 -13.02 -20.77 -9.16
N LEU A 49 -13.87 -20.93 -10.17
CA LEU A 49 -15.16 -21.62 -10.03
C LEU A 49 -15.02 -23.08 -9.58
N ASN A 50 -14.02 -23.79 -10.10
CA ASN A 50 -13.73 -25.16 -9.69
C ASN A 50 -13.25 -25.21 -8.23
N LEU A 51 -12.40 -24.27 -7.81
CA LEU A 51 -11.93 -24.16 -6.44
C LEU A 51 -13.07 -23.82 -5.46
N TRP A 52 -13.97 -22.91 -5.82
CA TRP A 52 -15.15 -22.58 -5.01
C TRP A 52 -16.06 -23.80 -4.80
N LYS A 53 -16.23 -24.63 -5.83
CA LYS A 53 -16.99 -25.89 -5.71
C LYS A 53 -16.35 -26.82 -4.69
N THR A 54 -15.03 -27.01 -4.77
CA THR A 54 -14.28 -27.84 -3.83
C THR A 54 -14.38 -27.30 -2.40
N ILE A 55 -14.19 -25.99 -2.19
CA ILE A 55 -14.29 -25.37 -0.86
C ILE A 55 -15.68 -25.60 -0.26
N LEU A 56 -16.74 -25.30 -1.02
CA LEU A 56 -18.10 -25.40 -0.50
C LEU A 56 -18.55 -26.85 -0.29
N GLU A 57 -18.12 -27.79 -1.15
CA GLU A 57 -18.35 -29.23 -0.97
C GLU A 57 -17.68 -29.78 0.30
N HIS A 58 -16.45 -29.36 0.60
CA HIS A 58 -15.78 -29.77 1.84
C HIS A 58 -16.45 -29.20 3.10
N THR A 59 -16.93 -27.96 3.06
CA THR A 59 -17.69 -27.38 4.19
C THR A 59 -19.10 -27.94 4.36
N SER A 60 -19.65 -28.60 3.35
CA SER A 60 -20.99 -29.20 3.42
C SER A 60 -21.05 -30.37 4.43
N CYS A 61 -19.91 -30.94 4.82
CA CYS A 61 -19.86 -32.01 5.81
C CYS A 61 -19.84 -31.52 7.27
N GLU A 62 -19.45 -30.27 7.54
CA GLU A 62 -19.26 -29.76 8.91
C GLU A 62 -20.08 -28.50 9.23
N ASN A 63 -20.43 -27.69 8.22
CA ASN A 63 -21.04 -26.36 8.40
C ASN A 63 -22.03 -25.98 7.27
N ALA A 64 -22.92 -26.92 6.91
CA ALA A 64 -23.86 -26.79 5.80
C ALA A 64 -24.94 -25.71 6.03
N ASN A 65 -24.57 -24.44 5.83
CA ASN A 65 -25.41 -23.26 5.51
C ASN A 65 -24.71 -21.92 5.81
N ILE A 66 -23.47 -21.96 6.34
CA ILE A 66 -22.83 -20.73 6.84
C ILE A 66 -22.23 -19.89 5.69
N TYR A 67 -21.87 -20.48 4.55
CA TYR A 67 -21.22 -19.77 3.44
C TYR A 67 -21.91 -20.08 2.11
N ASN A 68 -22.08 -19.05 1.27
CA ASN A 68 -22.65 -19.18 -0.06
C ASN A 68 -21.67 -18.72 -1.16
N TYR A 69 -22.03 -18.93 -2.44
CA TYR A 69 -21.16 -18.53 -3.55
C TYR A 69 -20.99 -17.00 -3.63
N VAL A 70 -22.00 -16.24 -3.18
CA VAL A 70 -21.95 -14.78 -3.11
C VAL A 70 -20.88 -14.30 -2.13
N ASP A 71 -20.71 -14.98 -1.00
CA ASP A 71 -19.68 -14.67 0.00
C ASP A 71 -18.27 -14.84 -0.59
N LEU A 72 -18.06 -15.87 -1.42
CA LEU A 72 -16.77 -16.10 -2.12
C LEU A 72 -16.51 -15.05 -3.21
N VAL A 73 -17.54 -14.62 -3.95
CA VAL A 73 -17.43 -13.52 -4.91
C VAL A 73 -17.08 -12.23 -4.17
N ASN A 74 -17.81 -11.89 -3.11
CA ASN A 74 -17.56 -10.68 -2.33
C ASN A 74 -16.18 -10.68 -1.66
N ALA A 75 -15.63 -11.85 -1.33
CA ALA A 75 -14.29 -11.97 -0.79
C ALA A 75 -13.18 -11.82 -1.86
N THR A 76 -13.50 -11.97 -3.15
CA THR A 76 -12.56 -11.90 -4.29
C THR A 76 -12.64 -10.61 -5.10
N VAL A 77 -13.75 -9.89 -5.04
CA VAL A 77 -13.87 -8.58 -5.68
C VAL A 77 -12.86 -7.63 -5.04
N VAL A 78 -11.98 -7.07 -5.88
CA VAL A 78 -10.91 -6.16 -5.47
C VAL A 78 -11.51 -4.84 -4.98
N ASP A 79 -10.93 -4.29 -3.92
CA ASP A 79 -11.23 -2.99 -3.31
C ASP A 79 -12.59 -2.79 -2.62
N GLN A 80 -13.49 -3.78 -2.64
CA GLN A 80 -14.78 -3.75 -1.91
C GLN A 80 -15.68 -2.52 -2.21
N TRP A 81 -15.64 -1.95 -3.41
CA TRP A 81 -16.47 -0.78 -3.76
C TRP A 81 -17.95 -1.13 -3.78
N CYS A 82 -18.27 -2.37 -4.14
CA CYS A 82 -19.63 -2.90 -4.20
C CYS A 82 -19.65 -4.33 -3.64
N LYS A 83 -20.68 -4.66 -2.86
CA LYS A 83 -20.93 -6.02 -2.35
C LYS A 83 -22.24 -6.52 -2.91
N ILE A 84 -22.23 -7.72 -3.46
CA ILE A 84 -23.46 -8.39 -3.89
C ILE A 84 -24.25 -8.78 -2.64
N LYS A 85 -25.55 -8.50 -2.64
CA LYS A 85 -26.51 -8.90 -1.61
C LYS A 85 -26.40 -10.40 -1.31
N ARG A 86 -26.16 -10.75 -0.04
CA ARG A 86 -25.93 -12.15 0.36
C ARG A 86 -27.15 -13.04 0.12
N ASP A 87 -28.34 -12.47 0.26
CA ASP A 87 -29.66 -13.04 -0.01
C ASP A 87 -30.01 -13.11 -1.51
N ASN A 88 -29.09 -12.74 -2.41
CA ASN A 88 -29.34 -12.84 -3.83
C ASN A 88 -29.33 -14.29 -4.33
N GLN A 89 -30.53 -14.86 -4.41
CA GLN A 89 -30.77 -16.21 -4.89
C GLN A 89 -30.37 -16.39 -6.37
N ARG A 90 -30.66 -15.41 -7.24
CA ARG A 90 -30.36 -15.50 -8.69
C ARG A 90 -28.86 -15.70 -8.93
N ILE A 91 -28.03 -14.86 -8.34
CA ILE A 91 -26.58 -14.92 -8.50
C ILE A 91 -26.03 -16.21 -7.87
N ASN A 92 -26.51 -16.59 -6.69
CA ASN A 92 -26.08 -17.80 -6.01
C ASN A 92 -26.40 -19.06 -6.84
N GLU A 93 -27.60 -19.16 -7.42
CA GLU A 93 -27.99 -20.27 -8.29
C GLU A 93 -27.19 -20.33 -9.60
N LEU A 94 -26.96 -19.18 -10.24
CA LEU A 94 -26.15 -19.12 -11.46
C LEU A 94 -24.71 -19.60 -11.20
N LEU A 95 -24.11 -19.15 -10.09
CA LEU A 95 -22.79 -19.59 -9.69
C LEU A 95 -22.76 -21.07 -9.33
N CYS A 96 -23.76 -21.56 -8.59
CA CYS A 96 -23.87 -22.99 -8.26
C CYS A 96 -23.94 -23.88 -9.51
N LYS A 97 -24.79 -23.51 -10.48
CA LYS A 97 -24.90 -24.22 -11.77
C LYS A 97 -23.58 -24.19 -12.53
N GLN A 98 -22.95 -23.02 -12.62
CA GLN A 98 -21.70 -22.87 -13.35
C GLN A 98 -20.53 -23.61 -12.70
N CYS A 99 -20.39 -23.53 -11.37
CA CYS A 99 -19.40 -24.29 -10.60
C CYS A 99 -19.57 -25.80 -10.79
N SER A 100 -20.81 -26.30 -10.78
CA SER A 100 -21.11 -27.70 -11.02
C SER A 100 -20.76 -28.13 -12.44
N TYR A 101 -21.09 -27.30 -13.43
CA TYR A 101 -20.72 -27.51 -14.82
C TYR A 101 -19.20 -27.58 -14.99
N VAL A 102 -18.47 -26.57 -14.53
CA VAL A 102 -17.00 -26.51 -14.65
C VAL A 102 -16.33 -27.69 -13.95
N SER A 103 -16.78 -28.07 -12.74
CA SER A 103 -16.28 -29.25 -12.04
C SER A 103 -16.50 -30.53 -12.83
N SER A 104 -17.69 -30.71 -13.43
CA SER A 104 -17.99 -31.88 -14.26
C SER A 104 -17.11 -31.95 -15.52
N VAL A 105 -16.88 -30.82 -16.18
CA VAL A 105 -16.03 -30.71 -17.37
C VAL A 105 -14.57 -30.97 -17.00
N HIS A 106 -14.11 -30.40 -15.90
CA HIS A 106 -12.75 -30.59 -15.38
C HIS A 106 -12.46 -32.04 -14.97
N LYS A 107 -13.43 -32.74 -14.35
CA LYS A 107 -13.32 -34.18 -14.03
C LYS A 107 -13.17 -35.04 -15.28
N LYS A 108 -13.81 -34.66 -16.39
CA LYS A 108 -13.76 -35.39 -17.68
C LYS A 108 -12.49 -35.08 -18.49
N ALA A 109 -11.88 -33.92 -18.29
CA ALA A 109 -10.69 -33.50 -19.02
C ALA A 109 -9.42 -34.25 -18.56
N LYS A 110 -8.52 -34.56 -19.49
CA LYS A 110 -7.24 -35.24 -19.24
C LYS A 110 -6.05 -34.51 -19.88
N GLY A 111 -4.87 -34.62 -19.28
CA GLY A 111 -3.61 -34.10 -19.82
C GLY A 111 -3.57 -32.57 -19.96
N ARG A 112 -2.85 -32.05 -20.96
CA ARG A 112 -2.70 -30.59 -21.19
C ARG A 112 -4.03 -29.85 -21.36
N LYS A 113 -5.05 -30.51 -21.95
CA LYS A 113 -6.38 -29.93 -22.11
C LYS A 113 -7.02 -29.56 -20.77
N LYS A 114 -6.73 -30.31 -19.70
CA LYS A 114 -7.25 -30.04 -18.34
C LYS A 114 -6.73 -28.72 -17.78
N ASN A 115 -5.43 -28.45 -17.93
CA ASN A 115 -4.80 -27.23 -17.44
C ASN A 115 -5.26 -26.01 -18.25
N ASN A 116 -5.29 -26.13 -19.58
CA ASN A 116 -5.73 -25.04 -20.46
C ASN A 116 -7.21 -24.67 -20.21
N LEU A 117 -8.08 -25.66 -19.97
CA LEU A 117 -9.50 -25.40 -19.68
C LEU A 117 -9.73 -24.54 -18.43
N LEU A 118 -8.87 -24.66 -17.40
CA LEU A 118 -8.99 -23.88 -16.17
C LEU A 118 -8.35 -22.49 -16.28
N ASN A 119 -7.30 -22.37 -17.08
CA ASN A 119 -6.49 -21.14 -17.20
C ASN A 119 -7.01 -20.19 -18.28
N ASP A 120 -7.53 -20.71 -19.39
CA ASP A 120 -7.87 -19.90 -20.56
C ASP A 120 -9.34 -19.46 -20.57
N ASN A 121 -10.21 -20.16 -19.83
CA ASN A 121 -11.65 -19.89 -19.83
C ASN A 121 -12.10 -18.99 -18.67
N VAL A 122 -13.01 -18.08 -18.98
CA VAL A 122 -13.61 -17.14 -18.04
C VAL A 122 -15.13 -17.21 -18.15
N TYR A 123 -15.80 -17.15 -17.01
CA TYR A 123 -17.24 -17.00 -16.92
C TYR A 123 -17.59 -15.54 -16.68
N LYS A 124 -18.53 -14.99 -17.46
CA LYS A 124 -19.00 -13.61 -17.34
C LYS A 124 -20.32 -13.59 -16.59
N LEU A 125 -20.31 -13.14 -15.34
CA LEU A 125 -21.50 -13.00 -14.50
C LEU A 125 -22.04 -11.57 -14.61
N SER A 126 -23.25 -11.39 -15.15
CA SER A 126 -23.91 -10.08 -15.15
C SER A 126 -24.59 -9.80 -13.80
N VAL A 127 -24.29 -8.65 -13.22
CA VAL A 127 -24.82 -8.16 -11.94
C VAL A 127 -25.75 -6.98 -12.19
N LYS A 128 -26.96 -7.03 -11.64
CA LYS A 128 -27.98 -6.00 -11.77
C LYS A 128 -27.88 -4.95 -10.66
N ARG A 129 -28.38 -3.73 -10.91
CA ARG A 129 -28.33 -2.60 -9.96
C ARG A 129 -28.97 -2.94 -8.61
N GLY A 130 -30.13 -3.60 -8.62
CA GLY A 130 -30.86 -3.98 -7.39
C GLY A 130 -30.20 -5.08 -6.55
N GLU A 131 -29.13 -5.69 -7.06
CA GLU A 131 -28.46 -6.86 -6.48
C GLU A 131 -27.22 -6.51 -5.66
N VAL A 132 -26.87 -5.23 -5.64
CA VAL A 132 -25.67 -4.70 -5.00
C VAL A 132 -26.08 -3.90 -3.76
N VAL A 133 -25.20 -3.90 -2.77
CA VAL A 133 -25.18 -3.01 -1.62
C VAL A 133 -23.87 -2.22 -1.68
N GLU A 134 -23.96 -0.92 -1.43
CA GLU A 134 -22.79 -0.08 -1.21
C GLU A 134 -22.13 -0.51 0.11
N VAL A 135 -20.84 -0.84 0.06
CA VAL A 135 -20.13 -1.45 1.20
C VAL A 135 -19.78 -0.42 2.27
N LYS A 136 -19.70 0.85 1.88
CA LYS A 136 -19.47 1.98 2.76
C LYS A 136 -20.54 3.00 2.42
N SER A 137 -21.22 3.52 3.43
CA SER A 137 -21.95 4.76 3.22
C SER A 137 -20.95 5.83 2.78
N ASN A 138 -21.37 6.79 1.95
CA ASN A 138 -20.52 7.92 1.58
C ASN A 138 -19.87 8.57 2.83
N GLN A 139 -20.58 8.58 3.97
CA GLN A 139 -20.09 9.09 5.24
C GLN A 139 -18.85 8.35 5.80
N GLU A 140 -18.78 7.02 5.71
CA GLU A 140 -17.59 6.27 6.18
C GLU A 140 -16.38 6.48 5.26
N LEU A 141 -16.64 6.68 3.96
CA LEU A 141 -15.63 7.00 2.97
C LEU A 141 -15.10 8.41 3.18
N ASP A 142 -16.00 9.37 3.39
CA ASP A 142 -15.68 10.77 3.69
C ASP A 142 -14.90 10.88 5.01
N SER A 143 -15.30 10.13 6.03
CA SER A 143 -14.59 10.11 7.32
C SER A 143 -13.16 9.57 7.20
N LYS A 144 -12.96 8.53 6.37
CA LYS A 144 -11.62 7.98 6.10
C LYS A 144 -10.77 8.92 5.26
N LEU A 145 -11.36 9.57 4.26
CA LEU A 145 -10.68 10.58 3.46
C LEU A 145 -10.26 11.76 4.32
N GLN A 146 -11.14 12.23 5.21
CA GLN A 146 -10.84 13.30 6.14
C GLN A 146 -9.69 12.92 7.08
N PHE A 147 -9.74 11.73 7.68
CA PHE A 147 -8.66 11.24 8.54
C PHE A 147 -7.31 11.19 7.81
N VAL A 148 -7.27 10.61 6.61
CA VAL A 148 -6.04 10.52 5.80
C VAL A 148 -5.52 11.91 5.43
N ASN A 149 -6.41 12.85 5.13
CA ASN A 149 -6.03 14.22 4.79
C ASN A 149 -5.46 14.98 6.00
N GLU A 150 -6.04 14.75 7.19
CA GLU A 150 -5.53 15.31 8.45
C GLU A 150 -4.13 14.76 8.79
N GLU A 151 -3.92 13.44 8.63
CA GLU A 151 -2.57 12.85 8.79
C GLU A 151 -1.58 13.43 7.79
N PHE A 152 -1.98 13.60 6.52
CA PHE A 152 -1.12 14.16 5.48
C PHE A 152 -0.70 15.60 5.80
N GLU A 153 -1.63 16.45 6.24
CA GLU A 153 -1.33 17.82 6.64
C GLU A 153 -0.44 17.87 7.89
N ASN A 154 -0.63 16.97 8.86
CA ASN A 154 0.27 16.86 10.01
C ASN A 154 1.68 16.44 9.59
N PHE A 155 1.81 15.46 8.70
CA PHE A 155 3.11 15.06 8.13
C PHE A 155 3.80 16.22 7.43
N LYS A 156 3.05 17.01 6.66
CA LYS A 156 3.57 18.18 5.94
C LYS A 156 4.07 19.27 6.90
N ARG A 157 3.35 19.53 8.00
CA ARG A 157 3.81 20.45 9.06
C ARG A 157 5.08 19.95 9.72
N ASN A 158 5.09 18.68 10.15
CA ASN A 158 6.26 18.07 10.78
C ASN A 158 7.48 18.13 9.88
N TYR A 159 7.32 17.85 8.58
CA TYR A 159 8.39 17.95 7.60
C TYR A 159 8.95 19.37 7.49
N ASN A 160 8.08 20.38 7.41
CA ASN A 160 8.49 21.78 7.34
C ASN A 160 9.21 22.23 8.62
N ASP A 161 8.76 21.79 9.78
CA ASP A 161 9.41 22.11 11.06
C ASP A 161 10.79 21.45 11.17
N LEU A 162 10.91 20.19 10.72
CA LEU A 162 12.18 19.48 10.60
C LEU A 162 13.14 20.19 9.64
N ASP A 163 12.65 20.67 8.50
CA ASP A 163 13.46 21.38 7.52
C ASP A 163 13.97 22.71 8.07
N LYS A 164 13.12 23.48 8.77
CA LYS A 164 13.52 24.69 9.49
C LYS A 164 14.57 24.41 10.57
N ALA A 165 14.34 23.39 11.40
CA ALA A 165 15.28 23.02 12.46
C ALA A 165 16.64 22.59 11.90
N LYS A 166 16.62 21.82 10.81
CA LYS A 166 17.83 21.42 10.07
C LYS A 166 18.57 22.66 9.56
N THR A 167 17.87 23.58 8.91
CA THR A 167 18.49 24.80 8.34
C THR A 167 19.13 25.66 9.43
N LYS A 168 18.41 25.86 10.55
CA LYS A 168 18.93 26.58 11.71
C LYS A 168 20.18 25.93 12.30
N LEU A 169 20.20 24.60 12.41
CA LEU A 169 21.37 23.87 12.90
C LEU A 169 22.59 24.05 11.98
N TYR A 170 22.40 24.06 10.66
CA TYR A 170 23.48 24.33 9.71
C TYR A 170 24.04 25.75 9.83
N GLU A 171 23.17 26.75 10.06
CA GLU A 171 23.58 28.14 10.28
C GLU A 171 24.36 28.29 11.58
N GLU A 172 23.88 27.68 12.67
CA GLU A 172 24.56 27.67 13.97
C GLU A 172 25.94 26.99 13.86
N MET A 173 26.02 25.83 13.21
CA MET A 173 27.28 25.10 13.01
C MET A 173 28.27 25.89 12.14
N SER A 174 27.80 26.52 11.06
CA SER A 174 28.65 27.34 10.20
C SER A 174 29.21 28.55 10.95
N SER A 175 28.39 29.19 11.77
CA SER A 175 28.82 30.32 12.61
C SER A 175 29.87 29.90 13.63
N GLU A 176 29.71 28.73 14.24
CA GLU A 176 30.66 28.23 15.24
C GLU A 176 32.01 27.82 14.60
N ILE A 177 31.99 27.29 13.38
CA ILE A 177 33.21 27.02 12.60
C ILE A 177 33.99 28.32 12.33
N ILE A 178 33.31 29.42 12.02
CA ILE A 178 33.97 30.72 11.80
C ILE A 178 34.65 31.20 13.08
N LYS A 179 33.95 31.18 14.22
CA LYS A 179 34.53 31.57 15.52
C LYS A 179 35.73 30.71 15.89
N LEU A 180 35.67 29.40 15.65
CA LEU A 180 36.79 28.50 15.92
C LEU A 180 38.03 28.85 15.09
N LYS A 181 37.85 29.27 13.83
CA LYS A 181 38.95 29.74 12.98
C LYS A 181 39.55 31.05 13.51
N GLU A 182 38.72 32.00 13.91
CA GLU A 182 39.20 33.26 14.52
C GLU A 182 40.01 33.01 15.80
N VAL A 183 39.55 32.08 16.65
CA VAL A 183 40.30 31.69 17.86
C VAL A 183 41.64 31.06 17.48
N GLN A 184 41.69 30.19 16.47
CA GLN A 184 42.93 29.59 15.99
C GLN A 184 43.92 30.65 15.50
N GLU A 185 43.47 31.59 14.67
CA GLU A 185 44.29 32.71 14.17
C GLU A 185 44.83 33.57 15.32
N LEU A 186 43.99 33.91 16.30
CA LEU A 186 44.41 34.68 17.48
C LEU A 186 45.42 33.92 18.35
N THR A 187 45.24 32.60 18.53
CA THR A 187 46.21 31.79 19.28
C THR A 187 47.57 31.72 18.59
N GLU A 188 47.60 31.69 17.26
CA GLU A 188 48.84 31.71 16.48
C GLU A 188 49.53 33.08 16.56
N VAL A 189 48.79 34.18 16.45
CA VAL A 189 49.32 35.54 16.63
C VAL A 189 49.87 35.72 18.05
N ASN A 190 49.16 35.28 19.08
CA ASN A 190 49.64 35.36 20.47
C ASN A 190 50.94 34.59 20.67
N LYS A 191 51.08 33.41 20.07
CA LYS A 191 52.32 32.64 20.13
C LYS A 191 53.48 33.39 19.48
N ASN A 192 53.26 33.97 18.29
CA ASN A 192 54.28 34.77 17.60
C ASN A 192 54.70 36.00 18.42
N LEU A 193 53.76 36.66 19.11
CA LEU A 193 54.05 37.80 19.98
C LEU A 193 54.86 37.37 21.21
N ILE A 194 54.53 36.25 21.84
CA ILE A 194 55.31 35.68 22.96
C ILE A 194 56.73 35.38 22.50
N ASP A 195 56.89 34.67 21.37
CA ASP A 195 58.21 34.34 20.82
C ASP A 195 59.02 35.62 20.52
N TYR A 196 58.38 36.67 20.01
CA TYR A 196 59.02 37.95 19.77
C TYR A 196 59.45 38.66 21.07
N ILE A 197 58.61 38.69 22.10
CA ILE A 197 58.95 39.25 23.42
C ILE A 197 60.16 38.51 24.00
N ASP A 198 60.16 37.18 23.97
CA ASP A 198 61.27 36.35 24.46
C ASP A 198 62.59 36.68 23.73
N THR A 199 62.54 36.92 22.40
CA THR A 199 63.74 37.31 21.65
C THR A 199 64.24 38.70 22.02
N LEU A 200 63.34 39.66 22.26
CA LEU A 200 63.70 41.01 22.69
C LEU A 200 64.30 41.01 24.10
N GLU A 201 63.74 40.24 25.03
CA GLU A 201 64.26 40.10 26.38
C GLU A 201 65.65 39.46 26.39
N LYS A 202 65.86 38.40 25.61
CA LYS A 202 67.20 37.79 25.44
C LYS A 202 68.20 38.79 24.85
N ASN A 203 67.81 39.55 23.82
CA ASN A 203 68.68 40.55 23.20
C ASN A 203 69.01 41.72 24.14
N ASN A 204 68.06 42.16 24.97
CA ASN A 204 68.30 43.19 25.99
C ASN A 204 69.17 42.67 27.14
N SER A 205 68.98 41.43 27.57
CA SER A 205 69.85 40.78 28.56
C SER A 205 71.31 40.71 28.09
N MET A 206 71.55 40.45 26.80
CA MET A 206 72.90 40.47 26.22
C MET A 206 73.52 41.86 26.08
N LYS A 207 72.71 42.93 25.93
CA LYS A 207 73.21 44.32 25.86
C LYS A 207 73.62 44.90 27.22
N CYS A 208 73.05 44.41 28.32
CA CYS A 208 73.34 44.91 29.68
C CYS A 208 74.59 44.29 30.34
N GLN A 209 75.37 43.46 29.64
CA GLN A 209 76.67 42.98 30.12
C GLN A 209 77.78 44.02 29.86
N GLY A 210 77.68 45.17 30.51
CA GLY A 210 78.78 46.14 30.55
C GLY A 210 79.95 45.57 31.36
N LYS A 211 81.16 45.55 30.76
CA LYS A 211 82.42 45.17 31.43
C LYS A 211 82.62 46.00 32.70
N LYS A 212 82.70 45.36 33.86
CA LYS A 212 83.23 45.99 35.08
C LYS A 212 84.74 46.17 34.89
N PHE A 213 85.20 47.41 34.77
CA PHE A 213 86.62 47.73 34.97
C PHE A 213 86.89 47.74 36.47
N HIS A 214 87.87 46.93 36.90
CA HIS A 214 88.42 46.98 38.25
C HIS A 214 89.55 48.02 38.26
N GLU A 215 89.41 49.05 39.11
CA GLU A 215 90.54 49.79 39.71
C GLU A 215 90.94 49.12 41.02
#